data_AF-A0A7W9TJ06-F1
#
_entry.id   AF-A0A7W9TJ06-F1
#
_cell.length_a   1.000
_cell.length_b   1.000
_cell.length_c   1.000
_cell.angle_alpha   90.00
_cell.angle_beta   90.00
_cell.angle_gamma   90.00
#
_symmetry.space_group_name_H-M   'P 1'
#
loop_
_entity.id
_entity.type
_entity.pdbx_description
1 polymer ?
#
loop_
_entity_poly.entity_id
_entity_poly.type
_entity_poly.pdbx_seq_one_letter_code
_entity_poly.pdbx_strand_id
1 'polypeptide(L)'
;MTTTSPTPSIRPTGDRTRLFFWEEMARDWQSARNEGRRPAFSEYVSRNLRALREGVNREPGTDPSLRSVHRVPLPDDGCDRLPDRYIAEHHTLTLFGLHQHAASEPVHQPEVGLGTACLLLRRSQALTQAAVERRLTAAATAQDLNELVQHLQRLVPLLRQASIGLDYTRLFRELTAWDGPDRNRVLRSWGLQYTDPGTTTPQDESSAGQERTPYWATFDPASRDAGADLAALRSGTGREPGTVAAMWPFHRTRMVSKWRNKGSLTRDLAAEHTALTLFARHQQTHDRRMHMAGNSPGTAAGLLARKAAADSEGKAATAALERRFGVLLTSADADELAMHLRSLVPLLNQAGVGLDYDLLRTALRTWDDPRRPGAAAGFRQRWDRDFHIASS
;
A
#
# COMPACT_ATOMS: atom_id res chain seq x y z
N MET A 1 44.81 13.99 -61.22
CA MET A 1 43.62 14.48 -60.51
C MET A 1 43.02 13.30 -59.76
N THR A 2 43.35 13.19 -58.47
CA THR A 2 42.86 12.17 -57.54
C THR A 2 41.75 12.81 -56.71
N THR A 3 40.51 12.36 -56.87
CA THR A 3 39.36 12.82 -56.07
C THR A 3 39.14 11.89 -54.90
N THR A 4 39.49 12.37 -53.71
CA THR A 4 39.27 11.72 -52.42
C THR A 4 37.80 11.87 -52.01
N SER A 5 37.06 10.76 -51.94
CA SER A 5 35.72 10.72 -51.34
C SER A 5 35.82 10.72 -49.81
N PRO A 6 35.03 11.53 -49.07
CA PRO A 6 35.07 11.51 -47.61
C PRO A 6 34.27 10.31 -47.08
N THR A 7 34.94 9.50 -46.26
CA THR A 7 34.33 8.45 -45.43
C THR A 7 33.31 9.08 -44.47
N PRO A 8 32.07 8.57 -44.37
CA PRO A 8 31.12 9.08 -43.40
C PRO A 8 31.62 8.71 -41.99
N SER A 9 31.98 9.75 -41.22
CA SER A 9 32.27 9.63 -39.79
C SER A 9 31.01 9.12 -39.09
N ILE A 10 30.97 7.82 -38.80
CA ILE A 10 30.03 7.21 -37.87
C ILE A 10 30.24 7.92 -36.53
N ARG A 11 29.32 8.82 -36.17
CA ARG A 11 29.28 9.36 -34.81
C ARG A 11 29.09 8.19 -33.86
N PRO A 12 29.87 8.11 -32.77
CA PRO A 12 29.69 7.03 -31.80
C PRO A 12 28.27 7.14 -31.24
N THR A 13 27.47 6.12 -31.46
CA THR A 13 26.20 5.87 -30.78
C THR A 13 26.52 5.56 -29.32
N GLY A 14 26.81 6.61 -28.56
CA GLY A 14 26.81 6.55 -27.12
C GLY A 14 25.40 6.19 -26.68
N ASP A 15 25.25 4.97 -26.16
CA ASP A 15 24.09 4.49 -25.44
C ASP A 15 23.89 5.35 -24.18
N ARG A 16 23.38 6.57 -24.39
CA ARG A 16 22.80 7.40 -23.34
C ARG A 16 21.39 6.88 -23.16
N THR A 17 21.15 6.19 -22.06
CA THR A 17 19.79 5.84 -21.60
C THR A 17 18.90 7.07 -21.79
N ARG A 18 18.02 7.04 -22.80
CA ARG A 18 17.22 8.22 -23.14
C ARG A 18 16.27 8.47 -21.98
N LEU A 19 16.41 9.64 -21.37
CA LEU A 19 15.56 10.10 -20.29
C LEU A 19 14.12 10.20 -20.78
N PHE A 20 13.17 10.04 -19.85
CA PHE A 20 11.79 10.40 -20.12
C PHE A 20 11.64 11.92 -20.22
N PHE A 21 10.63 12.38 -20.95
CA PHE A 21 10.41 13.82 -21.17
C PHE A 21 10.30 14.63 -19.86
N TRP A 22 9.69 14.07 -18.81
CA TRP A 22 9.61 14.72 -17.49
C TRP A 22 10.97 14.84 -16.78
N GLU A 23 11.90 13.92 -17.01
CA GLU A 23 13.28 13.98 -16.51
C GLU A 23 14.12 14.98 -17.32
N GLU A 24 13.96 14.99 -18.65
CA GLU A 24 14.61 15.96 -19.54
C GLU A 24 14.24 17.39 -19.15
N MET A 25 12.95 17.66 -18.96
CA MET A 25 12.47 18.98 -18.56
C MET A 25 13.00 19.38 -17.17
N ALA A 26 12.97 18.48 -16.18
CA ALA A 26 13.48 18.79 -14.84
C ALA A 26 14.97 19.15 -14.87
N ARG A 27 15.76 18.47 -15.71
CA ARG A 27 17.19 18.77 -15.92
C ARG A 27 17.40 20.10 -16.66
N ASP A 28 16.60 20.39 -17.69
CA ASP A 28 16.64 21.67 -18.43
C ASP A 28 16.43 22.84 -17.46
N TRP A 29 15.37 22.76 -16.64
CA TRP A 29 15.06 23.77 -15.63
C TRP A 29 16.17 23.94 -14.58
N GLN A 30 16.70 22.83 -14.05
CA GLN A 30 17.77 22.87 -13.05
C GLN A 30 19.06 23.47 -13.62
N SER A 31 19.37 23.18 -14.88
CA SER A 31 20.54 23.74 -15.57
C SER A 31 20.41 25.25 -15.75
N ALA A 32 19.25 25.73 -16.22
CA ALA A 32 18.99 27.16 -16.35
C ALA A 32 19.08 27.90 -15.01
N ARG A 33 18.57 27.28 -13.93
CA ARG A 33 18.69 27.81 -12.56
C ARG A 33 20.14 27.90 -12.10
N ASN A 34 20.95 26.86 -12.32
CA ASN A 34 22.37 26.83 -11.93
C ASN A 34 23.21 27.88 -12.68
N GLU A 35 22.82 28.23 -13.91
CA GLU A 35 23.45 29.26 -14.72
C GLU A 35 23.01 30.70 -14.37
N GLY A 36 22.16 30.87 -13.34
CA GLY A 36 21.67 32.19 -12.91
C GLY A 36 20.69 32.84 -13.89
N ARG A 37 20.20 32.10 -14.91
CA ARG A 37 19.15 32.57 -15.81
C ARG A 37 17.81 32.55 -15.08
N ARG A 38 16.88 33.43 -15.44
CA ARG A 38 15.48 33.29 -15.00
C ARG A 38 15.02 31.90 -15.46
N PRO A 39 14.60 31.00 -14.54
CA PRO A 39 14.24 29.64 -14.90
C PRO A 39 12.93 29.67 -15.68
N ALA A 40 13.06 29.72 -17.00
CA ALA A 40 11.97 29.65 -17.95
C ALA A 40 12.16 28.40 -18.81
N PHE A 41 11.06 27.71 -19.10
CA PHE A 41 11.10 26.53 -19.96
C PHE A 41 11.49 26.93 -21.38
N SER A 42 12.35 26.13 -22.02
CA SER A 42 12.68 26.31 -23.44
C SER A 42 11.42 26.25 -24.34
N GLU A 43 11.49 26.81 -25.55
CA GLU A 43 10.40 26.72 -26.53
C GLU A 43 10.05 25.26 -26.85
N TYR A 44 11.06 24.39 -26.94
CA TYR A 44 10.90 22.95 -27.09
C TYR A 44 10.04 22.36 -25.96
N VAL A 45 10.38 22.64 -24.69
CA VAL A 45 9.61 22.15 -23.53
C VAL A 45 8.19 22.72 -23.56
N SER A 46 8.03 24.01 -23.82
CA SER A 46 6.72 24.69 -23.85
C SER A 46 5.79 24.12 -24.93
N ARG A 47 6.32 23.86 -26.14
CA ARG A 47 5.58 23.23 -27.24
C ARG A 47 5.15 21.82 -26.88
N ASN A 48 6.05 21.01 -26.34
CA ASN A 48 5.73 19.64 -25.96
C ASN A 48 4.72 19.59 -24.81
N LEU A 49 4.86 20.43 -23.78
CA LEU A 49 3.87 20.54 -22.70
C LEU A 49 2.47 20.89 -23.21
N ARG A 50 2.36 21.69 -24.28
CA ARG A 50 1.08 21.94 -24.95
C ARG A 50 0.54 20.67 -25.62
N ALA A 51 1.37 19.96 -26.37
CA ALA A 51 0.99 18.68 -26.97
C ALA A 51 0.52 17.66 -25.92
N LEU A 52 1.21 17.56 -24.77
CA LEU A 52 0.80 16.68 -23.66
C LEU A 52 -0.60 17.00 -23.13
N ARG A 53 -0.98 18.28 -23.06
CA ARG A 53 -2.31 18.70 -22.62
C ARG A 53 -3.38 18.44 -23.67
N GLU A 54 -3.07 18.66 -24.94
CA GLU A 54 -3.99 18.38 -26.05
C GLU A 54 -4.23 16.87 -26.23
N GLY A 55 -3.25 16.04 -25.84
CA GLY A 55 -3.35 14.59 -25.80
C GLY A 55 -4.17 14.02 -24.65
N VAL A 56 -4.59 14.83 -23.66
CA VAL A 56 -5.47 14.37 -22.58
C VAL A 56 -6.77 13.84 -23.19
N ASN A 57 -7.16 12.62 -22.81
CA ASN A 57 -8.34 11.90 -23.34
C ASN A 57 -8.26 11.53 -24.84
N ARG A 58 -7.10 11.67 -25.49
CA ARG A 58 -6.85 11.08 -26.81
C ARG A 58 -6.31 9.67 -26.67
N GLU A 59 -6.68 8.83 -27.62
CA GLU A 59 -6.17 7.46 -27.71
C GLU A 59 -4.65 7.45 -27.96
N PRO A 60 -3.87 6.64 -27.21
CA PRO A 60 -2.43 6.50 -27.43
C PRO A 60 -2.10 6.21 -28.91
N GLY A 61 -1.03 6.82 -29.43
CA GLY A 61 -0.57 6.59 -30.81
C GLY A 61 -1.29 7.40 -31.90
N THR A 62 -2.45 8.00 -31.60
CA THR A 62 -3.21 8.79 -32.58
C THR A 62 -2.69 10.21 -32.78
N ASP A 63 -2.05 10.82 -31.78
CA ASP A 63 -1.53 12.19 -31.85
C ASP A 63 -0.08 12.22 -32.38
N PRO A 64 0.18 12.74 -33.59
CA PRO A 64 1.54 12.80 -34.15
C PRO A 64 2.48 13.70 -33.33
N SER A 65 1.95 14.70 -32.63
CA SER A 65 2.73 15.66 -31.84
C SER A 65 3.41 14.99 -30.65
N LEU A 66 2.80 13.93 -30.12
CA LEU A 66 3.32 13.17 -28.98
C LEU A 66 4.39 12.15 -29.36
N ARG A 67 4.49 11.76 -30.63
CA ARG A 67 5.46 10.74 -31.08
C ARG A 67 6.90 11.11 -30.74
N SER A 68 7.22 12.41 -30.74
CA SER A 68 8.57 12.90 -30.43
C SER A 68 8.95 12.87 -28.94
N VAL A 69 7.97 12.78 -28.03
CA VAL A 69 8.18 12.75 -26.58
C VAL A 69 8.11 11.34 -25.98
N HIS A 70 7.49 10.39 -26.69
CA HIS A 70 7.57 8.98 -26.34
C HIS A 70 9.01 8.47 -26.36
N ARG A 71 9.33 7.57 -25.43
CA ARG A 71 10.64 6.92 -25.28
C ARG A 71 10.51 5.41 -25.27
N VAL A 72 9.32 4.87 -25.00
CA VAL A 72 9.04 3.44 -25.18
C VAL A 72 9.04 3.14 -26.68
N PRO A 73 9.92 2.26 -27.17
CA PRO A 73 9.94 1.89 -28.58
C PRO A 73 8.67 1.10 -28.92
N LEU A 74 8.12 1.38 -30.10
CA LEU A 74 7.10 0.52 -30.70
C LEU A 74 7.82 -0.61 -31.46
N PRO A 75 7.48 -1.89 -31.17
CA PRO A 75 8.01 -2.99 -31.96
C PRO A 75 7.50 -2.92 -33.39
N ASP A 76 8.33 -3.36 -34.34
CA ASP A 76 7.94 -3.54 -35.75
C ASP A 76 7.54 -5.00 -35.97
N ASP A 77 6.55 -5.46 -35.20
CA ASP A 77 6.05 -6.84 -35.20
C ASP A 77 4.72 -7.00 -35.95
N GLY A 78 4.21 -5.92 -36.55
CA GLY A 78 2.94 -5.91 -37.27
C GLY A 78 1.72 -6.10 -36.37
N CYS A 79 1.86 -5.99 -35.04
CA CYS A 79 0.73 -6.08 -34.13
C CYS A 79 -0.07 -4.78 -34.11
N ASP A 80 -1.38 -4.85 -34.36
CA ASP A 80 -2.27 -3.69 -34.30
C ASP A 80 -2.46 -3.16 -32.86
N ARG A 81 -2.13 -3.97 -31.84
CA ARG A 81 -2.25 -3.58 -30.43
C ARG A 81 -0.96 -2.93 -29.94
N LEU A 82 -1.09 -1.70 -29.44
CA LEU A 82 0.01 -1.00 -28.78
C LEU A 82 0.47 -1.75 -27.51
N PRO A 83 1.78 -1.80 -27.22
CA PRO A 83 2.29 -2.36 -25.97
C PRO A 83 1.72 -1.63 -24.75
N ASP A 84 1.35 -2.38 -23.69
CA ASP A 84 0.79 -1.80 -22.46
C ASP A 84 1.71 -0.74 -21.84
N ARG A 85 3.04 -0.93 -21.96
CA ARG A 85 4.05 0.04 -21.53
C ARG A 85 4.00 1.34 -22.33
N TYR A 86 3.70 1.30 -23.63
CA TYR A 86 3.54 2.50 -24.46
C TYR A 86 2.26 3.26 -24.06
N ILE A 87 1.16 2.54 -23.83
CA ILE A 87 -0.10 3.09 -23.33
C ILE A 87 0.11 3.77 -21.97
N ALA A 88 0.82 3.12 -21.04
CA ALA A 88 1.16 3.68 -19.74
C ALA A 88 2.05 4.93 -19.84
N GLU A 89 2.99 4.98 -20.80
CA GLU A 89 3.81 6.16 -21.05
C GLU A 89 2.94 7.34 -21.53
N HIS A 90 2.03 7.10 -22.48
CA HIS A 90 1.10 8.13 -22.98
C HIS A 90 0.28 8.73 -21.84
N HIS A 91 -0.31 7.88 -21.00
CA HIS A 91 -1.06 8.35 -19.83
C HIS A 91 -0.18 9.10 -18.83
N THR A 92 1.04 8.65 -18.59
CA THR A 92 1.99 9.35 -17.71
C THR A 92 2.34 10.74 -18.26
N LEU A 93 2.61 10.85 -19.57
CA LEU A 93 2.91 12.10 -20.25
C LEU A 93 1.74 13.08 -20.18
N THR A 94 0.52 12.63 -20.45
CA THR A 94 -0.67 13.50 -20.39
C THR A 94 -0.97 13.97 -18.97
N LEU A 95 -0.83 13.08 -17.96
CA LEU A 95 -0.92 13.44 -16.54
C LEU A 95 0.18 14.44 -16.13
N PHE A 96 1.40 14.29 -16.64
CA PHE A 96 2.51 15.22 -16.41
C PHE A 96 2.23 16.59 -17.02
N GLY A 97 1.77 16.63 -18.27
CA GLY A 97 1.39 17.87 -18.95
C GLY A 97 0.29 18.64 -18.22
N LEU A 98 -0.68 17.92 -17.65
CA LEU A 98 -1.75 18.48 -16.82
C LEU A 98 -1.19 19.05 -15.50
N HIS A 99 -0.28 18.33 -14.84
CA HIS A 99 0.33 18.76 -13.57
C HIS A 99 1.21 19.98 -13.75
N GLN A 100 2.06 19.98 -14.78
CA GLN A 100 3.01 21.06 -15.03
C GLN A 100 2.32 22.34 -15.53
N HIS A 101 1.05 22.26 -15.94
CA HIS A 101 0.35 23.41 -16.49
C HIS A 101 0.30 24.58 -15.49
N ALA A 102 0.92 25.69 -15.86
CA ALA A 102 1.08 26.91 -15.05
C ALA A 102 1.97 26.77 -13.80
N ALA A 103 2.64 25.63 -13.60
CA ALA A 103 3.67 25.49 -12.58
C ALA A 103 5.00 26.06 -13.11
N SER A 104 5.64 26.94 -12.33
CA SER A 104 6.93 27.55 -12.66
C SER A 104 8.13 26.66 -12.34
N GLU A 105 7.94 25.70 -11.43
CA GLU A 105 8.95 24.70 -11.04
C GLU A 105 8.56 23.31 -11.56
N PRO A 106 9.52 22.40 -11.80
CA PRO A 106 9.23 21.04 -12.22
C PRO A 106 8.39 20.29 -11.18
N VAL A 107 7.24 19.80 -11.61
CA VAL A 107 6.37 18.95 -10.76
C VAL A 107 6.89 17.51 -10.67
N HIS A 108 7.86 17.13 -11.51
CA HIS A 108 8.56 15.86 -11.34
C HIS A 108 9.54 15.92 -10.18
N GLN A 109 9.23 15.20 -9.11
CA GLN A 109 10.07 15.11 -7.92
C GLN A 109 10.36 13.64 -7.62
N PRO A 110 11.61 13.17 -7.78
CA PRO A 110 11.99 11.81 -7.42
C PRO A 110 11.60 11.47 -5.98
N GLU A 111 11.28 10.19 -5.75
CA GLU A 111 10.91 9.63 -4.43
C GLU A 111 9.51 10.01 -3.90
N VAL A 112 8.89 11.07 -4.41
CA VAL A 112 7.52 11.46 -4.05
C VAL A 112 6.51 10.59 -4.81
N GLY A 113 6.23 9.38 -4.29
CA GLY A 113 5.18 8.51 -4.85
C GLY A 113 3.76 9.03 -4.60
N LEU A 114 2.76 8.42 -5.25
CA LEU A 114 1.36 8.87 -5.16
C LEU A 114 0.82 8.90 -3.72
N GLY A 115 1.12 7.86 -2.93
CA GLY A 115 0.69 7.81 -1.53
C GLY A 115 1.33 8.92 -0.69
N THR A 116 2.61 9.23 -0.94
CA THR A 116 3.33 10.33 -0.27
C THR A 116 2.74 11.68 -0.68
N ALA A 117 2.44 11.87 -1.96
CA ALA A 117 1.79 13.09 -2.46
C ALA A 117 0.41 13.30 -1.80
N CYS A 118 -0.39 12.25 -1.65
CA CYS A 118 -1.66 12.31 -0.92
C CYS A 118 -1.48 12.58 0.58
N LEU A 119 -0.44 12.05 1.21
CA LEU A 119 -0.10 12.37 2.61
C LEU A 119 0.25 13.86 2.76
N LEU A 120 1.07 14.40 1.84
CA LEU A 120 1.40 15.83 1.80
C LEU A 120 0.17 16.68 1.55
N LEU A 121 -0.74 16.25 0.65
CA LEU A 121 -1.98 16.96 0.36
C LEU A 121 -2.88 17.03 1.60
N ARG A 122 -3.00 15.93 2.35
CA ARG A 122 -3.71 15.92 3.64
C ARG A 122 -3.04 16.89 4.64
N ARG A 123 -1.71 16.89 4.75
CA ARG A 123 -0.96 17.75 5.67
C ARG A 123 -1.03 19.24 5.30
N SER A 124 -1.16 19.57 4.02
CA SER A 124 -1.32 20.94 3.53
C SER A 124 -2.65 21.57 3.95
N GLN A 125 -3.62 20.76 4.42
CA GLN A 125 -4.99 21.17 4.74
C GLN A 125 -5.76 21.83 3.58
N ALA A 126 -5.25 21.74 2.34
CA ALA A 126 -5.97 22.18 1.15
C ALA A 126 -7.28 21.40 0.93
N LEU A 127 -7.37 20.19 1.49
CA LEU A 127 -8.56 19.33 1.49
C LEU A 127 -8.72 18.68 2.86
N THR A 128 -9.96 18.32 3.20
CA THR A 128 -10.23 17.49 4.39
C THR A 128 -9.63 16.09 4.21
N GLN A 129 -9.26 15.44 5.33
CA GLN A 129 -8.73 14.08 5.30
C GLN A 129 -9.64 13.12 4.52
N ALA A 130 -10.94 13.13 4.81
CA ALA A 130 -11.93 12.31 4.10
C ALA A 130 -11.97 12.61 2.59
N ALA A 131 -11.76 13.85 2.16
CA ALA A 131 -11.76 14.20 0.74
C ALA A 131 -10.53 13.66 -0.01
N VAL A 132 -9.37 13.59 0.67
CA VAL A 132 -8.15 12.96 0.13
C VAL A 132 -8.32 11.44 0.10
N GLU A 133 -8.78 10.84 1.20
CA GLU A 133 -8.99 9.39 1.32
C GLU A 133 -9.99 8.85 0.29
N ARG A 134 -11.10 9.56 0.03
CA ARG A 134 -12.06 9.17 -1.01
C ARG A 134 -11.43 9.12 -2.40
N ARG A 135 -10.59 10.11 -2.74
CA ARG A 135 -9.95 10.18 -4.07
C ARG A 135 -8.88 9.11 -4.24
N LEU A 136 -8.07 8.92 -3.20
CA LEU A 136 -7.04 7.90 -3.20
C LEU A 136 -7.67 6.49 -3.22
N THR A 137 -8.74 6.26 -2.45
CA THR A 137 -9.52 5.01 -2.49
C THR A 137 -10.11 4.77 -3.87
N ALA A 138 -10.71 5.79 -4.50
CA ALA A 138 -11.26 5.66 -5.85
C ALA A 138 -10.20 5.24 -6.88
N ALA A 139 -8.99 5.84 -6.82
CA ALA A 139 -7.87 5.40 -7.65
C ALA A 139 -7.44 3.96 -7.34
N ALA A 140 -7.37 3.57 -6.06
CA ALA A 140 -6.99 2.23 -5.63
C ALA A 140 -7.99 1.14 -6.06
N THR A 141 -9.27 1.48 -6.17
CA THR A 141 -10.35 0.57 -6.57
C THR A 141 -10.63 0.54 -8.06
N ALA A 142 -9.92 1.34 -8.87
CA ALA A 142 -10.09 1.36 -10.32
C ALA A 142 -9.90 -0.03 -10.93
N GLN A 143 -10.83 -0.50 -11.76
CA GLN A 143 -10.81 -1.88 -12.27
C GLN A 143 -9.73 -2.09 -13.33
N ASP A 144 -9.44 -1.05 -14.11
CA ASP A 144 -8.45 -1.07 -15.19
C ASP A 144 -7.61 0.23 -15.21
N LEU A 145 -6.60 0.26 -16.09
CA LEU A 145 -5.70 1.40 -16.26
C LEU A 145 -6.45 2.69 -16.67
N ASN A 146 -7.47 2.59 -17.51
CA ASN A 146 -8.19 3.76 -18.01
C ASN A 146 -9.01 4.43 -16.90
N GLU A 147 -9.73 3.65 -16.08
CA GLU A 147 -10.42 4.15 -14.89
C GLU A 147 -9.43 4.80 -13.92
N LEU A 148 -8.27 4.16 -13.69
CA LEU A 148 -7.23 4.72 -12.83
C LEU A 148 -6.79 6.10 -13.35
N VAL A 149 -6.49 6.21 -14.65
CA VAL A 149 -6.07 7.47 -15.27
C VAL A 149 -7.13 8.55 -15.10
N GLN A 150 -8.42 8.24 -15.26
CA GLN A 150 -9.51 9.20 -15.01
C GLN A 150 -9.55 9.68 -13.55
N HIS A 151 -9.26 8.82 -12.58
CA HIS A 151 -9.11 9.25 -11.17
C HIS A 151 -7.88 10.14 -10.98
N LEU A 152 -6.74 9.78 -11.57
CA LEU A 152 -5.51 10.56 -11.48
C LEU A 152 -5.63 11.93 -12.15
N GLN A 153 -6.32 12.04 -13.29
CA GLN A 153 -6.62 13.31 -13.96
C GLN A 153 -7.39 14.28 -13.06
N ARG A 154 -8.25 13.77 -12.17
CA ARG A 154 -8.98 14.57 -11.18
C ARG A 154 -8.16 14.89 -9.92
N LEU A 155 -7.14 14.08 -9.62
CA LEU A 155 -6.29 14.24 -8.44
C LEU A 155 -5.10 15.19 -8.69
N VAL A 156 -4.45 15.05 -9.85
CA VAL A 156 -3.25 15.81 -10.23
C VAL A 156 -3.43 17.34 -10.14
N PRO A 157 -4.56 17.94 -10.59
CA PRO A 157 -4.78 19.38 -10.42
C PRO A 157 -4.81 19.85 -8.96
N LEU A 158 -5.20 18.98 -8.02
CA LEU A 158 -5.22 19.28 -6.58
C LEU A 158 -3.80 19.24 -6.01
N LEU A 159 -2.97 18.29 -6.44
CA LEU A 159 -1.54 18.27 -6.10
C LEU A 159 -0.85 19.54 -6.59
N ARG A 160 -1.15 19.95 -7.83
CA ARG A 160 -0.65 21.20 -8.40
C ARG A 160 -1.04 22.41 -7.55
N GLN A 161 -2.31 22.55 -7.19
CA GLN A 161 -2.81 23.67 -6.38
C GLN A 161 -2.09 23.77 -5.03
N ALA A 162 -1.74 22.62 -4.45
CA ALA A 162 -0.98 22.52 -3.21
C ALA A 162 0.55 22.60 -3.43
N SER A 163 1.03 22.82 -4.66
CA SER A 163 2.46 22.81 -5.02
C SER A 163 3.20 21.51 -4.64
N ILE A 164 2.52 20.37 -4.76
CA ILE A 164 3.06 19.05 -4.42
C ILE A 164 3.51 18.34 -5.70
N GLY A 165 4.80 17.98 -5.79
CA GLY A 165 5.34 17.21 -6.90
C GLY A 165 4.99 15.72 -6.86
N LEU A 166 5.38 14.99 -7.92
CA LEU A 166 5.18 13.56 -8.05
C LEU A 166 6.33 12.91 -8.82
N ASP A 167 6.73 11.71 -8.42
CA ASP A 167 7.71 10.89 -9.14
C ASP A 167 7.04 10.23 -10.34
N TYR A 168 7.05 10.92 -11.49
CA TYR A 168 6.51 10.42 -12.76
C TYR A 168 7.22 9.18 -13.30
N THR A 169 8.52 8.99 -13.02
CA THR A 169 9.24 7.77 -13.40
C THR A 169 8.69 6.57 -12.63
N ARG A 170 8.36 6.76 -11.35
CA ARG A 170 7.67 5.75 -10.56
C ARG A 170 6.22 5.56 -11.00
N LEU A 171 5.46 6.64 -11.19
CA LEU A 171 4.08 6.55 -11.64
C LEU A 171 3.98 5.75 -12.95
N PHE A 172 4.87 6.00 -13.90
CA PHE A 172 4.95 5.23 -15.14
C PHE A 172 5.08 3.72 -14.92
N ARG A 173 5.97 3.29 -14.01
CA ARG A 173 6.13 1.87 -13.65
C ARG A 173 4.87 1.31 -12.98
N GLU A 174 4.25 2.09 -12.12
CA GLU A 174 3.01 1.71 -11.42
C GLU A 174 1.83 1.58 -12.40
N LEU A 175 1.70 2.47 -13.38
CA LEU A 175 0.70 2.38 -14.45
C LEU A 175 0.97 1.19 -15.37
N THR A 176 2.23 0.92 -15.71
CA THR A 176 2.61 -0.26 -16.53
C THR A 176 2.24 -1.57 -15.83
N ALA A 177 2.34 -1.62 -14.50
CA ALA A 177 2.04 -2.80 -13.70
C ALA A 177 0.54 -2.95 -13.33
N TRP A 178 -0.31 -1.98 -13.69
CA TRP A 178 -1.64 -1.84 -13.11
C TRP A 178 -2.59 -3.00 -13.47
N ASP A 179 -2.63 -3.39 -14.74
CA ASP A 179 -3.48 -4.49 -15.21
C ASP A 179 -2.80 -5.86 -15.04
N GLY A 180 -1.61 -5.89 -14.42
CA GLY A 180 -0.78 -7.08 -14.24
C GLY A 180 -0.78 -7.65 -12.82
N PRO A 181 -0.01 -8.73 -12.59
CA PRO A 181 0.08 -9.40 -11.28
C PRO A 181 0.70 -8.52 -10.19
N ASP A 182 1.48 -7.49 -10.57
CA ASP A 182 2.14 -6.57 -9.64
C ASP A 182 1.22 -5.46 -9.11
N ARG A 183 -0.06 -5.41 -9.53
CA ARG A 183 -1.03 -4.40 -9.03
C ARG A 183 -1.08 -4.32 -7.51
N ASN A 184 -1.08 -5.47 -6.82
CA ASN A 184 -1.13 -5.48 -5.35
C ASN A 184 0.10 -4.82 -4.71
N ARG A 185 1.27 -4.91 -5.36
CA ARG A 185 2.48 -4.22 -4.92
C ARG A 185 2.31 -2.71 -5.02
N VAL A 186 1.69 -2.23 -6.11
CA VAL A 186 1.37 -0.80 -6.30
C VAL A 186 0.43 -0.32 -5.19
N LEU A 187 -0.67 -1.05 -4.95
CA LEU A 187 -1.64 -0.73 -3.91
C LEU A 187 -0.99 -0.67 -2.52
N ARG A 188 -0.19 -1.68 -2.15
CA ARG A 188 0.57 -1.67 -0.90
C ARG A 188 1.50 -0.46 -0.80
N SER A 189 2.24 -0.17 -1.87
CA SER A 189 3.14 0.98 -1.97
C SER A 189 2.40 2.27 -1.65
N TRP A 190 1.25 2.53 -2.29
CA TRP A 190 0.45 3.73 -2.05
C TRP A 190 -0.07 3.80 -0.60
N GLY A 191 -0.62 2.72 -0.06
CA GLY A 191 -1.13 2.69 1.30
C GLY A 191 -0.06 2.95 2.35
N LEU A 192 1.08 2.28 2.22
CA LEU A 192 2.19 2.37 3.18
C LEU A 192 2.90 3.74 3.13
N GLN A 193 2.86 4.41 1.99
CA GLN A 193 3.29 5.81 1.87
C GLN A 193 2.27 6.77 2.46
N TYR A 194 0.99 6.58 2.18
CA TYR A 194 -0.07 7.46 2.66
C TYR A 194 -0.15 7.50 4.19
N THR A 195 0.12 6.37 4.85
CA THR A 195 0.12 6.25 6.31
C THR A 195 1.50 6.33 6.94
N ASP A 196 2.50 6.76 6.17
CA ASP A 196 3.85 6.96 6.69
C ASP A 196 3.82 7.94 7.87
N PRO A 197 4.25 7.52 9.07
CA PRO A 197 4.41 8.45 10.19
C PRO A 197 5.42 9.57 9.89
N GLY A 198 6.32 9.38 8.91
CA GLY A 198 7.46 10.25 8.63
C GLY A 198 8.76 9.57 9.08
N THR A 199 9.89 10.00 8.51
CA THR A 199 11.23 9.54 8.94
C THR A 199 11.53 10.04 10.35
N THR A 200 11.94 9.12 11.21
CA THR A 200 12.66 9.39 12.44
C THR A 200 13.95 10.15 12.14
N THR A 201 14.13 11.30 12.78
CA THR A 201 15.43 11.96 12.91
C THR A 201 16.37 11.03 13.70
N PRO A 202 17.71 11.10 13.60
CA PRO A 202 18.61 10.27 14.41
C PRO A 202 18.36 10.38 15.93
N GLN A 203 17.79 11.50 16.41
CA GLN A 203 17.33 11.66 17.80
C GLN A 203 16.10 10.81 18.17
N ASP A 204 15.29 10.40 17.19
CA ASP A 204 14.16 9.50 17.38
C ASP A 204 14.59 8.03 17.40
N GLU A 205 15.87 7.71 17.09
CA GLU A 205 16.42 6.35 17.22
C GLU A 205 16.52 5.91 18.70
N SER A 206 16.78 6.84 19.62
CA SER A 206 16.68 6.59 21.07
C SER A 206 15.24 6.38 21.57
N SER A 207 14.24 6.82 20.79
CA SER A 207 12.80 6.63 21.04
C SER A 207 12.19 5.54 20.14
N ALA A 208 12.99 4.90 19.27
CA ALA A 208 12.55 3.95 18.25
C ALA A 208 11.99 2.65 18.82
N GLY A 209 12.15 2.42 20.14
CA GLY A 209 11.58 1.30 20.86
C GLY A 209 10.07 1.40 21.12
N GLN A 210 9.44 2.56 20.95
CA GLN A 210 7.99 2.69 21.15
C GLN A 210 7.26 2.48 19.83
N GLU A 211 6.88 1.22 19.57
CA GLU A 211 5.94 0.86 18.51
C GLU A 211 4.67 1.74 18.65
N ARG A 212 4.13 2.22 17.52
CA ARG A 212 2.84 2.92 17.55
C ARG A 212 1.80 1.95 18.11
N THR A 213 1.03 2.41 19.09
CA THR A 213 -0.07 1.63 19.66
C THR A 213 -0.97 1.11 18.53
N PRO A 214 -1.15 -0.22 18.43
CA PRO A 214 -2.01 -0.81 17.40
C PRO A 214 -3.45 -0.30 17.51
N TYR A 215 -4.17 -0.33 16.39
CA TYR A 215 -5.52 0.24 16.34
C TYR A 215 -6.50 -0.39 17.35
N TRP A 216 -6.44 -1.71 17.56
CA TRP A 216 -7.32 -2.43 18.49
C TRP A 216 -7.17 -1.97 19.95
N ALA A 217 -5.99 -1.49 20.35
CA ALA A 217 -5.78 -0.97 21.71
C ALA A 217 -6.33 0.46 21.88
N THR A 218 -6.41 1.22 20.79
CA THR A 218 -6.99 2.58 20.78
C THR A 218 -8.47 2.61 20.42
N PHE A 219 -9.05 1.48 20.00
CA PHE A 219 -10.44 1.41 19.52
C PHE A 219 -11.43 1.85 20.61
N ASP A 220 -12.35 2.73 20.24
CA ASP A 220 -13.44 3.18 21.10
C ASP A 220 -14.78 2.68 20.54
N PRO A 221 -15.44 1.70 21.20
CA PRO A 221 -16.75 1.23 20.78
C PRO A 221 -17.84 2.30 20.77
N ALA A 222 -17.69 3.37 21.56
CA ALA A 222 -18.66 4.47 21.65
C ALA A 222 -18.46 5.52 20.53
N SER A 223 -17.39 5.43 19.75
CA SER A 223 -17.14 6.33 18.63
C SER A 223 -18.25 6.19 17.57
N ARG A 224 -18.67 7.33 17.00
CA ARG A 224 -19.66 7.35 15.90
C ARG A 224 -19.21 6.58 14.67
N ASP A 225 -17.89 6.52 14.45
CA ASP A 225 -17.29 5.86 13.29
C ASP A 225 -16.94 4.38 13.55
N ALA A 226 -17.13 3.88 14.79
CA ALA A 226 -16.74 2.52 15.17
C ALA A 226 -17.30 1.44 14.23
N GLY A 227 -18.58 1.53 13.85
CA GLY A 227 -19.20 0.58 12.93
C GLY A 227 -18.57 0.62 11.53
N ALA A 228 -18.26 1.82 11.02
CA ALA A 228 -17.63 2.02 9.73
C ALA A 228 -16.18 1.52 9.73
N ASP A 229 -15.43 1.80 10.79
CA ASP A 229 -14.05 1.33 10.97
C ASP A 229 -14.00 -0.20 10.99
N LEU A 230 -14.87 -0.85 11.76
CA LEU A 230 -14.93 -2.31 11.78
C LEU A 230 -15.36 -2.89 10.42
N ALA A 231 -16.23 -2.22 9.68
CA ALA A 231 -16.58 -2.64 8.31
C ALA A 231 -15.39 -2.54 7.35
N ALA A 232 -14.63 -1.44 7.41
CA ALA A 232 -13.41 -1.25 6.64
C ALA A 232 -12.38 -2.35 6.94
N LEU A 233 -12.14 -2.66 8.21
CA LEU A 233 -11.23 -3.73 8.61
C LEU A 233 -11.69 -5.12 8.16
N ARG A 234 -12.99 -5.44 8.26
CA ARG A 234 -13.53 -6.73 7.80
C ARG A 234 -13.37 -6.92 6.29
N SER A 235 -13.39 -5.85 5.51
CA SER A 235 -13.23 -5.92 4.05
C SER A 235 -11.89 -6.50 3.60
N GLY A 236 -10.88 -6.55 4.48
CA GLY A 236 -9.60 -7.21 4.18
C GLY A 236 -9.48 -8.67 4.60
N THR A 237 -10.56 -9.28 5.11
CA THR A 237 -10.56 -10.72 5.40
C THR A 237 -10.30 -11.51 4.12
N GLY A 238 -9.25 -12.33 4.12
CA GLY A 238 -8.85 -13.12 2.95
C GLY A 238 -8.22 -12.30 1.81
N ARG A 239 -7.99 -11.00 1.99
CA ARG A 239 -7.27 -10.14 1.04
C ARG A 239 -5.80 -10.06 1.41
N GLU A 240 -4.94 -9.89 0.41
CA GLU A 240 -3.51 -9.73 0.64
C GLU A 240 -3.23 -8.45 1.47
N PRO A 241 -2.34 -8.51 2.49
CA PRO A 241 -2.07 -7.39 3.37
C PRO A 241 -1.73 -6.09 2.66
N GLY A 242 -2.33 -4.98 3.09
CA GLY A 242 -2.10 -3.64 2.54
C GLY A 242 -2.65 -3.39 1.13
N THR A 243 -3.40 -4.31 0.53
CA THR A 243 -4.06 -4.08 -0.78
C THR A 243 -5.43 -3.41 -0.69
N VAL A 244 -6.01 -3.36 0.51
CA VAL A 244 -7.37 -2.85 0.75
C VAL A 244 -7.29 -1.40 1.20
N ALA A 245 -7.67 -0.48 0.32
CA ALA A 245 -7.53 0.97 0.56
C ALA A 245 -8.26 1.45 1.82
N ALA A 246 -9.45 0.91 2.08
CA ALA A 246 -10.22 1.22 3.28
C ALA A 246 -9.49 0.86 4.59
N MET A 247 -8.54 -0.08 4.56
CA MET A 247 -7.76 -0.47 5.73
C MET A 247 -6.53 0.39 6.00
N TRP A 248 -6.05 1.14 5.00
CA TRP A 248 -4.80 1.89 5.11
C TRP A 248 -4.73 2.78 6.36
N PRO A 249 -5.78 3.56 6.73
CA PRO A 249 -5.75 4.42 7.92
C PRO A 249 -5.49 3.69 9.25
N PHE A 250 -5.70 2.37 9.31
CA PHE A 250 -5.60 1.58 10.54
C PHE A 250 -4.25 0.88 10.72
N HIS A 251 -3.45 0.76 9.65
CA HIS A 251 -2.10 0.22 9.78
C HIS A 251 -1.21 1.14 10.63
N ARG A 252 -0.42 0.53 11.52
CA ARG A 252 0.54 1.18 12.41
C ARG A 252 1.96 0.65 12.22
N THR A 253 2.14 -0.42 11.44
CA THR A 253 3.45 -0.98 11.07
C THR A 253 4.39 0.09 10.53
N ARG A 254 5.55 0.24 11.18
CA ARG A 254 6.65 1.07 10.67
C ARG A 254 7.45 0.29 9.64
N MET A 255 7.89 0.97 8.60
CA MET A 255 8.70 0.35 7.56
C MET A 255 9.70 1.36 6.98
N VAL A 256 10.95 0.95 6.80
CA VAL A 256 11.95 1.85 6.19
C VAL A 256 11.58 2.18 4.74
N SER A 257 11.90 3.39 4.30
CA SER A 257 11.42 3.99 3.05
C SER A 257 11.67 3.09 1.83
N LYS A 258 12.79 2.37 1.77
CA LYS A 258 13.10 1.45 0.66
C LYS A 258 12.07 0.32 0.48
N TRP A 259 11.58 -0.27 1.57
CA TRP A 259 10.60 -1.37 1.53
C TRP A 259 9.19 -0.81 1.35
N ARG A 260 8.92 0.34 1.97
CA ARG A 260 7.68 1.11 1.81
C ARG A 260 7.43 1.49 0.35
N ASN A 261 8.42 2.10 -0.28
CA ASN A 261 8.34 2.55 -1.66
C ASN A 261 8.28 1.39 -2.65
N LYS A 262 8.77 0.20 -2.28
CA LYS A 262 8.65 -1.02 -3.08
C LYS A 262 7.34 -1.78 -2.87
N GLY A 263 6.47 -1.32 -1.97
CA GLY A 263 5.25 -2.04 -1.59
C GLY A 263 5.54 -3.45 -1.08
N SER A 264 6.62 -3.61 -0.31
CA SER A 264 7.08 -4.93 0.15
C SER A 264 6.12 -5.53 1.17
N LEU A 265 5.77 -6.80 0.97
CA LEU A 265 4.98 -7.57 1.93
C LEU A 265 5.91 -8.08 3.03
N THR A 266 5.84 -7.47 4.22
CA THR A 266 6.64 -7.88 5.38
C THR A 266 5.81 -8.76 6.33
N ARG A 267 6.49 -9.60 7.13
CA ARG A 267 5.85 -10.39 8.19
C ARG A 267 5.10 -9.51 9.20
N ASP A 268 5.62 -8.33 9.51
CA ASP A 268 4.97 -7.36 10.41
C ASP A 268 3.64 -6.86 9.83
N LEU A 269 3.64 -6.46 8.55
CA LEU A 269 2.43 -5.99 7.87
C LEU A 269 1.39 -7.12 7.75
N ALA A 270 1.82 -8.34 7.43
CA ALA A 270 0.94 -9.49 7.31
C ALA A 270 0.29 -9.87 8.66
N ALA A 271 1.08 -9.87 9.73
CA ALA A 271 0.60 -10.14 11.08
C ALA A 271 -0.38 -9.05 11.56
N GLU A 272 -0.06 -7.76 11.36
CA GLU A 272 -0.94 -6.66 11.71
C GLU A 272 -2.25 -6.70 10.93
N HIS A 273 -2.20 -6.89 9.60
CA HIS A 273 -3.39 -6.99 8.75
C HIS A 273 -4.31 -8.11 9.22
N THR A 274 -3.75 -9.29 9.49
CA THR A 274 -4.51 -10.44 9.98
C THR A 274 -5.14 -10.14 11.33
N ALA A 275 -4.38 -9.59 12.29
CA ALA A 275 -4.89 -9.22 13.61
C ALA A 275 -6.02 -8.17 13.52
N LEU A 276 -5.91 -7.17 12.65
CA LEU A 276 -6.96 -6.17 12.40
C LEU A 276 -8.26 -6.81 11.88
N THR A 277 -8.17 -7.73 10.91
CA THR A 277 -9.35 -8.40 10.35
C THR A 277 -10.04 -9.30 11.39
N LEU A 278 -9.25 -10.03 12.18
CA LEU A 278 -9.75 -10.87 13.28
C LEU A 278 -10.39 -10.02 14.38
N PHE A 279 -9.77 -8.91 14.76
CA PHE A 279 -10.32 -7.96 15.74
C PHE A 279 -11.66 -7.42 15.27
N ALA A 280 -11.75 -7.02 13.99
CA ALA A 280 -12.96 -6.43 13.47
C ALA A 280 -14.15 -7.40 13.41
N ARG A 281 -13.89 -8.68 13.20
CA ARG A 281 -14.89 -9.75 13.33
C ARG A 281 -15.27 -9.99 14.78
N HIS A 282 -14.29 -10.00 15.68
CA HIS A 282 -14.51 -10.25 17.11
C HIS A 282 -15.31 -9.12 17.78
N GLN A 283 -15.03 -7.88 17.43
CA GLN A 283 -15.64 -6.70 18.06
C GLN A 283 -17.07 -6.39 17.56
N GLN A 284 -17.50 -6.98 16.43
CA GLN A 284 -18.68 -6.56 15.65
C GLN A 284 -19.99 -6.46 16.44
N THR A 285 -20.22 -7.34 17.40
CA THR A 285 -21.49 -7.45 18.16
C THR A 285 -21.35 -7.01 19.61
N HIS A 286 -20.28 -6.30 19.95
CA HIS A 286 -19.95 -5.93 21.32
C HIS A 286 -19.74 -4.42 21.46
N ASP A 287 -20.33 -3.87 22.52
CA ASP A 287 -20.19 -2.49 22.99
C ASP A 287 -18.99 -2.29 23.94
N ARG A 288 -18.45 -3.38 24.50
CA ARG A 288 -17.19 -3.40 25.24
C ARG A 288 -16.03 -3.88 24.38
N ARG A 289 -14.80 -3.50 24.75
CA ARG A 289 -13.58 -3.92 24.04
C ARG A 289 -13.37 -5.44 24.13
N MET A 290 -13.18 -6.07 22.97
CA MET A 290 -12.81 -7.49 22.86
C MET A 290 -11.30 -7.72 22.92
N HIS A 291 -10.50 -6.66 22.74
CA HIS A 291 -9.07 -6.71 23.05
C HIS A 291 -8.88 -6.70 24.57
N MET A 292 -8.31 -7.77 25.13
CA MET A 292 -7.98 -7.88 26.56
C MET A 292 -6.55 -8.36 26.73
N ALA A 293 -5.68 -7.50 27.23
CA ALA A 293 -4.28 -7.81 27.49
C ALA A 293 -4.15 -9.03 28.43
N GLY A 294 -3.24 -9.94 28.11
CA GLY A 294 -2.99 -11.19 28.84
C GLY A 294 -3.92 -12.35 28.50
N ASN A 295 -5.06 -12.12 27.81
CA ASN A 295 -5.99 -13.19 27.48
C ASN A 295 -5.55 -13.95 26.21
N SER A 296 -4.71 -14.97 26.37
CA SER A 296 -4.16 -15.73 25.24
C SER A 296 -5.24 -16.56 24.52
N PRO A 297 -5.00 -17.02 23.27
CA PRO A 297 -5.88 -17.99 22.62
C PRO A 297 -6.17 -19.23 23.46
N GLY A 298 -5.19 -19.68 24.27
CA GLY A 298 -5.35 -20.76 25.23
C GLY A 298 -6.36 -20.44 26.32
N THR A 299 -6.15 -19.33 27.04
CA THR A 299 -7.09 -18.87 28.07
C THR A 299 -8.50 -18.68 27.51
N ALA A 300 -8.62 -18.04 26.34
CA ALA A 300 -9.90 -17.78 25.69
C ALA A 300 -10.63 -19.08 25.31
N ALA A 301 -9.91 -20.07 24.76
CA ALA A 301 -10.47 -21.38 24.45
C ALA A 301 -10.84 -22.17 25.72
N GLY A 302 -10.05 -22.10 26.79
CA GLY A 302 -10.36 -22.76 28.06
C GLY A 302 -11.61 -22.17 28.73
N LEU A 303 -11.76 -20.84 28.73
CA LEU A 303 -12.97 -20.17 29.21
C LEU A 303 -14.22 -20.57 28.40
N LEU A 304 -14.06 -20.72 27.08
CA LEU A 304 -15.13 -21.19 26.20
C LEU A 304 -15.49 -22.67 26.49
N ALA A 305 -14.50 -23.53 26.73
CA ALA A 305 -14.70 -24.93 27.13
C ALA A 305 -15.47 -25.02 28.45
N ARG A 306 -15.05 -24.25 29.45
CA ARG A 306 -15.72 -24.19 30.76
C ARG A 306 -17.17 -23.71 30.64
N LYS A 307 -17.43 -22.71 29.78
CA LYS A 307 -18.78 -22.22 29.51
C LYS A 307 -19.63 -23.29 28.82
N ALA A 308 -19.08 -23.96 27.80
CA ALA A 308 -19.78 -25.01 27.09
C ALA A 308 -20.12 -26.21 28.00
N ALA A 309 -19.23 -26.57 28.92
CA ALA A 309 -19.46 -27.65 29.88
C ALA A 309 -20.62 -27.39 30.87
N ALA A 310 -20.99 -26.11 31.08
CA ALA A 310 -22.12 -25.73 31.93
C ALA A 310 -23.48 -25.89 31.24
N ASP A 311 -23.50 -26.03 29.90
CA ASP A 311 -24.73 -26.24 29.12
C ASP A 311 -25.06 -27.74 28.99
N SER A 312 -26.33 -28.09 28.84
CA SER A 312 -26.85 -29.48 28.84
C SER A 312 -26.32 -30.37 27.70
N GLU A 313 -25.78 -29.80 26.61
CA GLU A 313 -25.08 -30.50 25.51
C GLU A 313 -23.54 -30.48 25.66
N GLY A 314 -23.04 -30.04 26.82
CA GLY A 314 -21.69 -29.49 26.99
C GLY A 314 -20.51 -30.40 26.72
N LYS A 315 -20.63 -31.72 26.90
CA LYS A 315 -19.49 -32.65 26.67
C LYS A 315 -19.09 -32.72 25.20
N ALA A 316 -20.05 -32.81 24.28
CA ALA A 316 -19.76 -32.90 22.86
C ALA A 316 -19.20 -31.58 22.31
N ALA A 317 -19.76 -30.45 22.75
CA ALA A 317 -19.28 -29.12 22.40
C ALA A 317 -17.85 -28.86 22.91
N THR A 318 -17.55 -29.27 24.15
CA THR A 318 -16.22 -29.17 24.74
C THR A 318 -15.19 -29.99 23.98
N ALA A 319 -15.49 -31.27 23.68
CA ALA A 319 -14.59 -32.12 22.89
C ALA A 319 -14.38 -31.60 21.46
N ALA A 320 -15.41 -31.01 20.83
CA ALA A 320 -15.26 -30.36 19.54
C ALA A 320 -14.34 -29.13 19.60
N LEU A 321 -14.44 -28.34 20.67
CA LEU A 321 -13.57 -27.19 20.88
C LEU A 321 -12.12 -27.59 21.15
N GLU A 322 -11.88 -28.59 22.00
CA GLU A 322 -10.54 -29.15 22.26
C GLU A 322 -9.88 -29.61 20.96
N ARG A 323 -10.60 -30.34 20.10
CA ARG A 323 -10.06 -30.74 18.79
C ARG A 323 -9.70 -29.54 17.91
N ARG A 324 -10.57 -28.53 17.81
CA ARG A 324 -10.29 -27.32 17.01
C ARG A 324 -9.10 -26.55 17.55
N PHE A 325 -8.96 -26.45 18.87
CA PHE A 325 -7.84 -25.80 19.53
C PHE A 325 -6.54 -26.59 19.35
N GLY A 326 -6.58 -27.93 19.46
CA GLY A 326 -5.46 -28.80 19.15
C GLY A 326 -4.94 -28.61 17.73
N VAL A 327 -5.83 -28.51 16.73
CA VAL A 327 -5.46 -28.22 15.34
C VAL A 327 -4.80 -26.84 15.21
N LEU A 328 -5.30 -25.82 15.92
CA LEU A 328 -4.69 -24.50 15.95
C LEU A 328 -3.26 -24.54 16.53
N LEU A 329 -3.01 -25.34 17.57
CA LEU A 329 -1.67 -25.49 18.13
C LEU A 329 -0.71 -26.14 17.12
N THR A 330 -1.20 -27.03 16.28
CA THR A 330 -0.36 -27.76 15.31
C THR A 330 -0.08 -27.01 14.01
N SER A 331 -0.53 -25.76 13.85
CA SER A 331 -0.28 -24.98 12.63
C SER A 331 1.20 -24.94 12.25
N ALA A 332 1.49 -25.25 10.98
CA ALA A 332 2.83 -25.30 10.41
C ALA A 332 3.41 -23.89 10.21
N ASP A 333 2.59 -22.94 9.79
CA ASP A 333 2.99 -21.56 9.50
C ASP A 333 1.96 -20.52 9.98
N ALA A 334 2.29 -19.24 9.79
CA ALA A 334 1.44 -18.13 10.18
C ALA A 334 0.11 -18.05 9.40
N ASP A 335 0.06 -18.54 8.15
CA ASP A 335 -1.15 -18.50 7.33
C ASP A 335 -2.15 -19.57 7.77
N GLU A 336 -1.67 -20.77 8.09
CA GLU A 336 -2.46 -21.83 8.71
C GLU A 336 -2.96 -21.40 10.10
N LEU A 337 -2.09 -20.81 10.93
CA LEU A 337 -2.49 -20.24 12.22
C LEU A 337 -3.61 -19.19 12.04
N ALA A 338 -3.45 -18.27 11.08
CA ALA A 338 -4.47 -17.27 10.76
C ALA A 338 -5.80 -17.92 10.33
N MET A 339 -5.76 -19.00 9.55
CA MET A 339 -6.95 -19.75 9.14
C MET A 339 -7.70 -20.33 10.34
N HIS A 340 -7.00 -21.00 11.26
CA HIS A 340 -7.63 -21.57 12.45
C HIS A 340 -8.18 -20.49 13.38
N LEU A 341 -7.46 -19.38 13.54
CA LEU A 341 -7.94 -18.22 14.30
C LEU A 341 -9.22 -17.61 13.71
N ARG A 342 -9.34 -17.51 12.38
CA ARG A 342 -10.58 -17.06 11.71
C ARG A 342 -11.75 -17.98 12.03
N SER A 343 -11.50 -19.26 12.28
CA SER A 343 -12.52 -20.24 12.68
C SER A 343 -12.86 -20.19 14.18
N LEU A 344 -11.90 -19.79 15.03
CA LEU A 344 -12.07 -19.71 16.48
C LEU A 344 -12.76 -18.40 16.91
N VAL A 345 -12.37 -17.27 16.32
CA VAL A 345 -12.87 -15.94 16.69
C VAL A 345 -14.40 -15.81 16.67
N PRO A 346 -15.16 -16.38 15.72
CA PRO A 346 -16.62 -16.37 15.77
C PRO A 346 -17.20 -17.01 17.04
N LEU A 347 -16.58 -18.09 17.55
CA LEU A 347 -17.03 -18.71 18.80
C LEU A 347 -16.74 -17.81 20.01
N LEU A 348 -15.57 -17.18 20.03
CA LEU A 348 -15.20 -16.22 21.08
C LEU A 348 -16.15 -15.01 21.07
N ASN A 349 -16.46 -14.49 19.88
CA ASN A 349 -17.43 -13.43 19.69
C ASN A 349 -18.81 -13.81 20.24
N GLN A 350 -19.33 -14.99 19.91
CA GLN A 350 -20.63 -15.45 20.40
C GLN A 350 -20.64 -15.61 21.94
N ALA A 351 -19.54 -16.08 22.51
CA ALA A 351 -19.44 -16.26 23.96
C ALA A 351 -19.11 -14.97 24.73
N GLY A 352 -18.69 -13.90 24.04
CA GLY A 352 -18.18 -12.67 24.63
C GLY A 352 -16.84 -12.87 25.35
N VAL A 353 -15.97 -13.75 24.87
CA VAL A 353 -14.66 -13.99 25.48
C VAL A 353 -13.62 -13.17 24.72
N GLY A 354 -13.02 -12.17 25.37
CA GLY A 354 -12.02 -11.31 24.72
C GLY A 354 -10.73 -12.06 24.33
N LEU A 355 -9.82 -11.38 23.64
CA LEU A 355 -8.54 -11.94 23.19
C LEU A 355 -7.44 -10.88 23.23
N ASP A 356 -6.23 -11.27 23.56
CA ASP A 356 -5.05 -10.41 23.45
C ASP A 356 -4.55 -10.37 22.00
N TYR A 357 -4.82 -9.26 21.32
CA TYR A 357 -4.40 -9.04 19.93
C TYR A 357 -2.92 -8.65 19.78
N ASP A 358 -2.26 -8.19 20.84
CA ASP A 358 -0.82 -7.92 20.82
C ASP A 358 -0.04 -9.23 20.86
N LEU A 359 -0.47 -10.17 21.72
CA LEU A 359 0.02 -11.54 21.71
C LEU A 359 -0.24 -12.22 20.36
N LEU A 360 -1.43 -12.01 19.79
CA LEU A 360 -1.80 -12.60 18.51
C LEU A 360 -0.94 -12.09 17.35
N ARG A 361 -0.78 -10.76 17.23
CA ARG A 361 0.09 -10.13 16.24
C ARG A 361 1.52 -10.66 16.38
N THR A 362 2.02 -10.78 17.62
CA THR A 362 3.37 -11.28 17.88
C THR A 362 3.53 -12.74 17.45
N ALA A 363 2.55 -13.59 17.77
CA ALA A 363 2.54 -14.99 17.36
C ALA A 363 2.53 -15.09 15.83
N LEU A 364 1.59 -14.43 15.14
CA LEU A 364 1.50 -14.41 13.67
C LEU A 364 2.80 -13.93 13.00
N ARG A 365 3.49 -12.93 13.58
CA ARG A 365 4.75 -12.41 13.02
C ARG A 365 5.92 -13.37 13.18
N THR A 366 5.95 -14.11 14.28
CA THR A 366 7.12 -14.90 14.72
C THR A 366 6.99 -16.40 14.47
N TRP A 367 5.78 -16.91 14.21
CA TRP A 367 5.45 -18.34 14.24
C TRP A 367 6.43 -19.20 13.42
N ASP A 368 6.64 -18.82 12.17
CA ASP A 368 7.51 -19.47 11.20
C ASP A 368 8.67 -18.57 10.78
N ASP A 369 9.07 -17.58 11.60
CA ASP A 369 10.23 -16.74 11.29
C ASP A 369 11.52 -17.58 11.35
N PRO A 370 12.27 -17.73 10.24
CA PRO A 370 13.53 -18.50 10.24
C PRO A 370 14.58 -17.97 11.23
N ARG A 371 14.47 -16.70 11.65
CA ARG A 371 15.35 -16.09 12.66
C ARG A 371 14.94 -16.43 14.09
N ARG A 372 13.78 -17.05 14.30
CA ARG A 372 13.24 -17.44 15.61
C ARG A 372 12.60 -18.84 15.56
N PRO A 373 13.36 -19.90 15.23
CA PRO A 373 12.81 -21.24 15.00
C PRO A 373 12.08 -21.87 16.21
N GLY A 374 12.35 -21.40 17.43
CA GLY A 374 11.67 -21.86 18.65
C GLY A 374 10.39 -21.09 19.02
N ALA A 375 10.02 -20.04 18.27
CA ALA A 375 8.91 -19.17 18.65
C ALA A 375 7.57 -19.91 18.72
N ALA A 376 7.21 -20.67 17.66
CA ALA A 376 5.97 -21.44 17.62
C ALA A 376 5.88 -22.45 18.77
N ALA A 377 6.97 -23.20 19.06
CA ALA A 377 6.99 -24.14 20.18
C ALA A 377 6.70 -23.44 21.53
N GLY A 378 7.29 -22.26 21.74
CA GLY A 378 7.02 -21.45 22.94
C GLY A 378 5.57 -20.98 23.03
N PHE A 379 4.93 -20.58 21.93
CA PHE A 379 3.50 -20.22 21.93
C PHE A 379 2.62 -21.44 22.18
N ARG A 380 2.91 -22.57 21.54
CA ARG A 380 2.17 -23.84 21.74
C ARG A 380 2.13 -24.24 23.21
N GLN A 381 3.29 -24.33 23.85
CA GLN A 381 3.39 -24.69 25.27
C GLN A 381 2.66 -23.70 26.18
N ARG A 382 2.78 -22.39 25.91
CA ARG A 382 2.07 -21.38 26.71
C ARG A 382 0.56 -21.49 26.54
N TRP A 383 0.07 -21.54 25.31
CA TRP A 383 -1.37 -21.59 25.05
C TRP A 383 -2.01 -22.91 25.49
N ASP A 384 -1.30 -24.03 25.38
CA ASP A 384 -1.76 -25.32 25.91
C ASP A 384 -1.90 -25.30 27.43
N ARG A 385 -0.87 -24.80 28.14
CA ARG A 385 -0.93 -24.60 29.59
C ARG A 385 -2.06 -23.65 29.99
N ASP A 386 -2.19 -22.51 29.30
CA ASP A 386 -3.21 -21.51 29.59
C ASP A 386 -4.63 -22.06 29.36
N PHE A 387 -4.81 -22.94 28.37
CA PHE A 387 -6.06 -23.64 28.12
C PHE A 387 -6.44 -24.52 29.31
N HIS A 388 -5.54 -25.39 29.77
CA HIS A 388 -5.81 -26.30 30.89
C HIS A 388 -6.09 -25.56 32.21
N ILE A 389 -5.38 -24.44 32.47
CA ILE A 389 -5.64 -23.60 33.65
C ILE A 389 -7.05 -22.99 33.59
N ALA A 390 -7.48 -22.53 32.41
CA ALA A 390 -8.75 -21.82 32.26
C ALA A 390 -9.97 -22.75 32.09
N SER A 391 -9.76 -23.98 31.61
CA SER A 391 -10.80 -25.01 31.43
C SER A 391 -11.09 -25.78 32.71
N SER A 392 -10.14 -25.78 33.66
CA SER A 392 -10.33 -26.30 35.02
C SER A 392 -11.29 -25.40 35.80
#